data_AF-A0A916JKH6-F1
#
_entry.id   AF-A0A916JKH6-F1
#
_cell.length_a   1.000
_cell.length_b   1.000
_cell.length_c   1.000
_cell.angle_alpha   90.00
_cell.angle_beta   90.00
_cell.angle_gamma   90.00
#
_symmetry.space_group_name_H-M   'P 1'
#
loop_
_entity.id
_entity.type
_entity.pdbx_description
1 polymer ?
#
loop_
_entity_poly.entity_id
_entity_poly.type
_entity_poly.pdbx_seq_one_letter_code
_entity_poly.pdbx_strand_id
1 'polypeptide(L)'
;MIRISTLPLIEDDTQFYAAKLILLVDVLYIGDAPRQMREYIKASHGGFVFEKKTYMPITLTGHPESLLANAEKGIHFKFDRGFENVYTLNGNVDYAIWHKRLYDLSAYIGQQQIAFEQEVDFIIQRYLTGYREYPKAPGKLLEVPQSTPAIGTRAMRGFKPLAKR
;
A
#
# COMPACT_ATOMS: atom_id res chain seq x y z
N MET A 1 -13.74 -22.45 -4.83
CA MET A 1 -13.51 -21.02 -4.48
C MET A 1 -12.41 -20.99 -3.43
N ILE A 2 -11.49 -20.04 -3.53
CA ILE A 2 -10.35 -19.88 -2.61
C ILE A 2 -10.73 -18.90 -1.50
N ARG A 3 -10.38 -19.21 -0.26
CA ARG A 3 -10.51 -18.30 0.87
C ARG A 3 -9.26 -17.44 0.98
N ILE A 4 -9.44 -16.12 0.88
CA ILE A 4 -8.37 -15.14 1.02
C ILE A 4 -7.79 -15.21 2.44
N SER A 5 -8.62 -15.47 3.46
CA SER A 5 -8.19 -15.63 4.85
C SER A 5 -7.19 -16.77 5.08
N THR A 6 -7.15 -17.74 4.16
CA THR A 6 -6.26 -18.91 4.23
C THR A 6 -4.98 -18.75 3.43
N LEU A 7 -4.86 -17.68 2.64
CA LEU A 7 -3.68 -17.44 1.83
C LEU A 7 -2.53 -16.89 2.68
N PRO A 8 -1.28 -17.30 2.39
CA PRO A 8 -0.11 -16.71 3.03
C PRO A 8 0.00 -15.23 2.65
N LEU A 9 0.15 -14.38 3.66
CA LEU A 9 0.40 -12.95 3.50
C LEU A 9 1.89 -12.74 3.20
N ILE A 10 2.17 -11.88 2.23
CA ILE A 10 3.52 -11.39 1.93
C ILE A 10 3.82 -10.25 2.91
N GLU A 11 4.84 -10.42 3.74
CA GLU A 11 5.23 -9.47 4.79
C GLU A 11 6.49 -8.68 4.47
N ASP A 12 7.30 -9.15 3.52
CA ASP A 12 8.58 -8.56 3.16
C ASP A 12 8.88 -8.69 1.65
N ASP A 13 9.86 -7.91 1.20
CA ASP A 13 10.31 -7.89 -0.20
C ASP A 13 10.83 -9.25 -0.68
N THR A 14 11.46 -10.03 0.21
CA THR A 14 12.02 -11.34 -0.17
C THR A 14 10.89 -12.30 -0.55
N GLN A 15 9.81 -12.30 0.24
CA GLN A 15 8.59 -13.05 -0.06
C GLN A 15 7.90 -12.52 -1.32
N PHE A 16 7.89 -11.20 -1.53
CA PHE A 16 7.29 -10.58 -2.72
C PHE A 16 7.99 -11.01 -4.02
N TYR A 17 9.32 -10.96 -4.06
CA TYR A 17 10.09 -11.36 -5.23
C TYR A 17 10.17 -12.88 -5.41
N ALA A 18 9.99 -13.66 -4.35
CA ALA A 18 9.91 -15.12 -4.42
C ALA A 18 8.54 -15.60 -4.96
N ALA A 19 7.49 -14.82 -4.76
CA ALA A 19 6.15 -15.14 -5.24
C ALA A 19 6.11 -15.13 -6.77
N LYS A 20 5.50 -16.15 -7.36
CA LYS A 20 5.32 -16.27 -8.80
C LYS A 20 3.97 -15.72 -9.26
N LEU A 21 2.98 -15.72 -8.37
CA LEU A 21 1.66 -15.15 -8.59
C LEU A 21 1.20 -14.51 -7.28
N ILE A 22 0.71 -13.28 -7.35
CA ILE A 22 0.25 -12.53 -6.18
C ILE A 22 -1.21 -12.13 -6.33
N LEU A 23 -1.85 -11.98 -5.18
CA LEU A 23 -3.16 -11.37 -5.04
C LEU A 23 -3.02 -10.09 -4.23
N LEU A 24 -3.36 -8.97 -4.85
CA LEU A 24 -3.61 -7.73 -4.14
C LEU A 24 -5.09 -7.69 -3.73
N VAL A 25 -5.34 -7.39 -2.46
CA VAL A 25 -6.69 -7.20 -1.94
C VAL A 25 -6.77 -5.83 -1.29
N ASP A 26 -7.77 -5.05 -1.70
CA ASP A 26 -8.04 -3.75 -1.10
C ASP A 26 -9.54 -3.48 -1.04
N VAL A 27 -9.94 -2.38 -0.40
CA VAL A 27 -11.34 -1.97 -0.27
C VAL A 27 -11.51 -0.55 -0.77
N LEU A 28 -12.42 -0.38 -1.72
CA LEU A 28 -12.75 0.92 -2.28
C LEU A 28 -14.04 1.45 -1.68
N TYR A 29 -14.03 2.70 -1.26
CA TYR A 29 -15.22 3.42 -0.81
C TYR A 29 -16.00 3.97 -2.00
N ILE A 30 -17.32 3.71 -2.02
CA ILE A 30 -18.21 4.08 -3.14
C ILE A 30 -19.40 4.91 -2.64
N GLY A 31 -19.23 5.64 -1.54
CA GLY A 31 -20.35 6.40 -0.96
C GLY A 31 -20.87 7.51 -1.86
N ASP A 32 -20.01 8.11 -2.68
CA ASP A 32 -20.35 9.23 -3.58
C ASP A 32 -21.07 8.76 -4.87
N ALA A 33 -21.14 7.46 -5.11
CA ALA A 33 -21.85 6.95 -6.28
C ALA A 33 -23.37 7.06 -6.13
N PRO A 34 -24.11 7.27 -7.25
CA PRO A 34 -25.57 7.25 -7.26
C PRO A 34 -26.15 5.97 -6.66
N ARG A 35 -27.33 6.06 -6.03
CA ARG A 35 -27.97 4.92 -5.34
C ARG A 35 -28.07 3.65 -6.20
N GLN A 36 -28.52 3.79 -7.45
CA GLN A 36 -28.66 2.66 -8.38
C GLN A 36 -27.32 1.95 -8.64
N MET A 37 -26.22 2.71 -8.63
CA MET A 37 -24.88 2.17 -8.84
C MET A 37 -24.36 1.47 -7.60
N ARG A 38 -24.63 1.99 -6.40
CA ARG A 38 -24.33 1.29 -5.14
C ARG A 38 -25.09 -0.04 -5.06
N GLU A 39 -26.36 -0.06 -5.47
CA GLU A 39 -27.16 -1.29 -5.52
C GLU A 39 -26.61 -2.29 -6.56
N TYR A 40 -26.22 -1.82 -7.75
CA TYR A 40 -25.56 -2.64 -8.76
C TYR A 40 -24.23 -3.23 -8.28
N ILE A 41 -23.35 -2.44 -7.65
CA ILE A 41 -22.06 -2.90 -7.15
C ILE A 41 -22.22 -3.95 -6.04
N LYS A 42 -23.21 -3.77 -5.16
CA LYS A 42 -23.57 -4.78 -4.17
C LYS A 42 -24.01 -6.10 -4.82
N ALA A 43 -24.78 -6.03 -5.90
CA ALA A 43 -25.30 -7.22 -6.58
C ALA A 43 -24.25 -7.94 -7.45
N SER A 44 -23.37 -7.20 -8.12
CA SER A 44 -22.51 -7.73 -9.19
C SER A 44 -21.03 -7.82 -8.83
N HIS A 45 -20.54 -7.01 -7.89
CA HIS A 45 -19.11 -6.94 -7.55
C HIS A 45 -18.83 -7.22 -6.06
N GLY A 46 -19.79 -7.83 -5.36
CA GLY A 46 -19.62 -8.21 -3.95
C GLY A 46 -19.53 -7.03 -2.99
N GLY A 47 -20.09 -5.86 -3.36
CA GLY A 47 -20.12 -4.69 -2.49
C GLY A 47 -20.89 -4.94 -1.19
N PHE A 48 -20.44 -4.31 -0.11
CA PHE A 48 -21.03 -4.45 1.23
C PHE A 48 -21.19 -3.09 1.93
N VAL A 49 -21.98 -3.06 2.99
CA VAL A 49 -22.24 -1.85 3.78
C VAL A 49 -21.60 -2.01 5.15
N PHE A 50 -20.77 -1.04 5.54
CA PHE A 50 -20.16 -0.96 6.86
C PHE A 50 -20.26 0.49 7.36
N GLU A 51 -20.72 0.71 8.60
CA GLU A 51 -20.90 2.05 9.18
C GLU A 51 -21.66 3.05 8.28
N LYS A 52 -22.77 2.61 7.66
CA LYS A 52 -23.58 3.40 6.71
C LYS A 52 -22.85 3.84 5.43
N LYS A 53 -21.63 3.35 5.21
CA LYS A 53 -20.80 3.57 4.03
C LYS A 53 -20.81 2.31 3.16
N THR A 54 -20.84 2.49 1.83
CA THR A 54 -20.78 1.37 0.88
C THR A 54 -19.35 1.20 0.40
N TYR A 55 -18.88 -0.04 0.47
CA TYR A 55 -17.55 -0.45 0.08
C TYR A 55 -17.61 -1.57 -0.94
N MET A 56 -16.54 -1.71 -1.72
CA MET A 56 -16.36 -2.82 -2.65
C MET A 56 -14.95 -3.38 -2.50
N PRO A 57 -14.82 -4.71 -2.36
CA PRO A 57 -13.51 -5.34 -2.37
C PRO A 57 -12.95 -5.31 -3.79
N ILE A 58 -11.67 -4.95 -3.89
CA ILE A 58 -10.88 -5.02 -5.10
C ILE A 58 -9.91 -6.17 -4.93
N THR A 59 -9.97 -7.12 -5.86
CA THR A 59 -9.01 -8.21 -5.95
C THR A 59 -8.31 -8.14 -7.29
N LEU A 60 -6.99 -8.04 -7.27
CA LEU A 60 -6.16 -8.00 -8.46
C LEU A 60 -5.15 -9.13 -8.40
N THR A 61 -5.17 -10.01 -9.41
CA THR A 61 -4.19 -11.08 -9.57
C THR A 61 -3.18 -10.70 -10.63
N GLY A 62 -1.91 -11.05 -10.41
CA GLY A 62 -0.86 -10.79 -11.39
C GLY A 62 0.51 -11.26 -10.94
N HIS A 63 1.50 -11.13 -11.81
CA HIS A 63 2.90 -11.34 -11.44
C HIS A 63 3.42 -10.11 -10.67
N PRO A 64 4.36 -10.28 -9.72
CA PRO A 64 4.97 -9.16 -8.99
C PRO A 64 5.50 -8.05 -9.91
N GLU A 65 6.16 -8.43 -11.01
CA GLU A 65 6.68 -7.50 -12.01
C GLU A 65 5.58 -6.66 -12.69
N SER A 66 4.42 -7.29 -12.96
CA SER A 66 3.27 -6.60 -13.54
C SER A 66 2.67 -5.58 -12.55
N LEU A 67 2.69 -5.88 -11.25
CA LEU A 67 2.22 -4.95 -10.23
C LEU A 67 3.10 -3.70 -10.15
N LEU A 68 4.42 -3.89 -10.21
CA LEU A 68 5.39 -2.79 -10.27
C LEU A 68 5.20 -1.91 -11.50
N ALA A 69 5.06 -2.53 -12.69
CA ALA A 69 4.85 -1.80 -13.94
C ALA A 69 3.52 -1.02 -13.97
N ASN A 70 2.48 -1.56 -13.33
CA ASN A 70 1.18 -0.90 -13.24
C ASN A 70 1.12 0.15 -12.12
N ALA A 71 2.07 0.15 -11.18
CA ALA A 71 2.10 1.13 -10.13
C ALA A 71 2.37 2.55 -10.64
N GLU A 72 3.18 2.69 -11.67
CA GLU A 72 3.42 3.99 -12.30
C GLU A 72 2.24 4.48 -13.15
N LYS A 73 1.42 3.57 -13.67
CA LYS A 73 0.35 3.88 -14.64
C LYS A 73 -1.02 4.10 -14.00
N GLY A 74 -1.24 3.51 -12.83
CA GLY A 74 -2.56 3.45 -12.22
C GLY A 74 -3.47 2.43 -12.94
N ILE A 75 -4.39 1.85 -12.19
CA ILE A 75 -5.33 0.83 -12.66
C ILE A 75 -6.70 1.47 -12.77
N HIS A 76 -7.20 1.59 -14.01
CA HIS A 76 -8.52 2.15 -14.28
C HIS A 76 -9.60 1.08 -14.10
N PHE A 77 -10.39 1.20 -13.04
CA PHE A 77 -11.60 0.40 -12.85
C PHE A 77 -12.76 1.08 -13.57
N LYS A 78 -13.13 0.56 -14.74
CA LYS A 78 -14.34 0.98 -15.47
C LYS A 78 -15.47 0.03 -15.15
N PHE A 79 -16.56 0.58 -14.65
CA PHE A 79 -17.81 -0.15 -14.41
C PHE A 79 -18.81 0.14 -15.52
N ASP A 80 -19.65 -0.84 -15.86
CA ASP A 80 -20.59 -0.84 -16.99
C ASP A 80 -21.61 0.34 -16.99
N ARG A 81 -21.64 1.15 -15.94
CA ARG A 81 -22.52 2.33 -15.77
C ARG A 81 -21.78 3.68 -15.73
N GLY A 82 -20.58 3.75 -16.30
CA GLY A 82 -19.84 5.01 -16.44
C GLY A 82 -19.18 5.51 -15.15
N PHE A 83 -19.06 4.66 -14.13
CA PHE A 83 -18.17 4.93 -13.01
C PHE A 83 -16.77 4.49 -13.41
N GLU A 84 -15.84 5.42 -13.30
CA GLU A 84 -14.43 5.16 -13.49
C GLU A 84 -13.72 5.55 -12.20
N ASN A 85 -12.96 4.62 -11.64
CA ASN A 85 -12.09 4.90 -10.52
C ASN A 85 -10.64 4.58 -10.92
N VAL A 86 -9.77 5.57 -10.79
CA VAL A 86 -8.34 5.39 -11.06
C VAL A 86 -7.68 4.99 -9.76
N TYR A 87 -7.35 3.72 -9.67
CA TYR A 87 -6.65 3.17 -8.53
C TYR A 87 -5.15 3.31 -8.75
N THR A 88 -4.55 4.31 -8.12
CA THR A 88 -3.10 4.49 -8.15
C THR A 88 -2.45 3.63 -7.07
N LEU A 89 -1.53 2.78 -7.51
CA LEU A 89 -0.59 2.12 -6.61
C LEU A 89 0.59 3.06 -6.44
N ASN A 90 0.99 3.33 -5.20
CA ASN A 90 2.24 4.02 -4.97
C ASN A 90 3.35 3.08 -5.44
N GLY A 91 4.24 3.51 -6.35
CA GLY A 91 5.32 2.69 -6.95
C GLY A 91 6.39 2.16 -5.97
N ASN A 92 6.07 2.16 -4.67
CA ASN A 92 6.89 1.67 -3.58
C ASN A 92 6.32 0.30 -3.13
N VAL A 93 7.15 -0.74 -3.20
CA VAL A 93 6.81 -2.12 -2.82
C VAL A 93 6.45 -2.22 -1.35
N ASP A 94 7.22 -1.61 -0.45
CA ASP A 94 6.93 -1.58 0.99
C ASP A 94 5.54 -0.96 1.25
N TYR A 95 5.20 0.09 0.52
CA TYR A 95 3.90 0.73 0.62
C TYR A 95 2.78 -0.23 0.19
N ALA A 96 2.99 -0.99 -0.89
CA ALA A 96 2.03 -1.97 -1.40
C ALA A 96 1.88 -3.17 -0.46
N ILE A 97 2.99 -3.74 0.02
CA ILE A 97 3.03 -4.82 1.02
C ILE A 97 2.23 -4.41 2.26
N TRP A 98 2.45 -3.19 2.76
CA TRP A 98 1.83 -2.76 4.02
C TRP A 98 0.36 -2.33 3.87
N HIS A 99 0.04 -1.45 2.91
CA HIS A 99 -1.31 -0.89 2.78
C HIS A 99 -2.24 -1.74 1.94
N LYS A 100 -1.71 -2.36 0.88
CA LYS A 100 -2.51 -3.06 -0.12
C LYS A 100 -2.49 -4.58 0.06
N ARG A 101 -1.83 -5.05 1.13
CA ARG A 101 -1.76 -6.44 1.64
C ARG A 101 -1.75 -7.47 0.52
N LEU A 102 -0.54 -7.88 0.18
CA LEU A 102 -0.32 -8.84 -0.89
C LEU A 102 -0.36 -10.27 -0.32
N TYR A 103 -1.00 -11.17 -1.04
CA TYR A 103 -1.06 -12.59 -0.69
C TYR A 103 -0.37 -13.40 -1.77
N ASP A 104 0.33 -14.45 -1.36
CA ASP A 104 0.97 -15.36 -2.29
C ASP A 104 -0.04 -16.39 -2.82
N LEU A 105 -0.18 -16.43 -4.15
CA LEU A 105 -1.01 -17.34 -4.92
C LEU A 105 -0.18 -18.32 -5.76
N SER A 106 1.12 -18.44 -5.52
CA SER A 106 2.03 -19.27 -6.31
C SER A 106 1.58 -20.74 -6.39
N ALA A 107 0.90 -21.24 -5.36
CA ALA A 107 0.31 -22.58 -5.33
C ALA A 107 -0.79 -22.82 -6.39
N TYR A 108 -1.38 -21.74 -6.92
CA TYR A 108 -2.50 -21.78 -7.87
C TYR A 108 -2.11 -21.41 -9.30
N ILE A 109 -0.80 -21.37 -9.57
CA ILE A 109 -0.29 -21.14 -10.93
C ILE A 109 -0.80 -22.20 -11.90
N GLY A 110 -1.25 -21.74 -13.06
CA GLY A 110 -1.78 -22.61 -14.12
C GLY A 110 -3.29 -22.87 -14.03
N GLN A 111 -3.97 -22.40 -12.99
CA GLN A 111 -5.44 -22.42 -12.97
C GLN A 111 -5.99 -21.33 -13.90
N GLN A 112 -6.86 -21.72 -14.85
CA GLN A 112 -7.46 -20.79 -15.81
C GLN A 112 -8.42 -19.79 -15.17
N GLN A 113 -9.05 -20.14 -14.05
CA GLN A 113 -10.02 -19.27 -13.38
C GLN A 113 -9.88 -19.41 -11.87
N ILE A 114 -9.44 -18.33 -11.23
CA ILE A 114 -9.36 -18.23 -9.78
C ILE A 114 -10.60 -17.48 -9.29
N ALA A 115 -11.47 -18.17 -8.55
CA ALA A 115 -12.64 -17.58 -7.91
C ALA A 115 -12.44 -17.52 -6.40
N PHE A 116 -12.64 -16.36 -5.79
CA PHE A 116 -12.51 -16.14 -4.36
C PHE A 116 -13.86 -16.21 -3.65
N GLU A 117 -13.87 -16.70 -2.41
CA GLU A 117 -15.03 -16.63 -1.52
C GLU A 117 -15.25 -15.19 -1.05
N GLN A 118 -16.51 -14.76 -0.93
CA GLN A 118 -16.85 -13.41 -0.50
C GLN A 118 -16.76 -13.32 1.04
N GLU A 119 -15.56 -13.12 1.56
CA GLU A 119 -15.30 -13.07 3.01
C GLU A 119 -15.49 -11.65 3.58
N VAL A 120 -16.75 -11.17 3.62
CA VAL A 120 -17.08 -9.80 4.05
C VAL A 120 -16.55 -9.47 5.45
N ASP A 121 -16.75 -10.37 6.42
CA ASP A 121 -16.30 -10.14 7.80
C ASP A 121 -14.77 -10.05 7.91
N PHE A 122 -14.06 -10.93 7.19
CA PHE A 122 -12.61 -10.88 7.09
C PHE A 122 -12.14 -9.55 6.49
N ILE A 123 -12.77 -9.11 5.40
CA ILE A 123 -12.40 -7.86 4.74
C ILE A 123 -12.65 -6.65 5.65
N ILE A 124 -13.79 -6.59 6.34
CA ILE A 124 -14.08 -5.52 7.31
C ILE A 124 -13.01 -5.50 8.41
N GLN A 125 -12.73 -6.65 9.03
CA GLN A 125 -11.77 -6.75 10.11
C GLN A 125 -10.34 -6.38 9.67
N ARG A 126 -9.96 -6.82 8.48
CA ARG A 126 -8.60 -6.71 7.95
C ARG A 126 -8.34 -5.29 7.42
N TYR A 127 -9.26 -4.72 6.64
CA TYR A 127 -9.01 -3.49 5.86
C TYR A 127 -9.70 -2.24 6.41
N LEU A 128 -10.80 -2.37 7.17
CA LEU A 128 -11.54 -1.21 7.69
C LEU A 128 -11.27 -0.98 9.17
N THR A 129 -11.49 -1.97 10.04
CA THR A 129 -11.31 -1.79 11.49
C THR A 129 -9.86 -2.03 11.93
N GLY A 130 -9.17 -2.97 11.29
CA GLY A 130 -7.75 -3.27 11.52
C GLY A 130 -6.78 -2.44 10.67
N TYR A 131 -7.24 -1.30 10.13
CA TYR A 131 -6.39 -0.39 9.39
C TYR A 131 -5.31 0.19 10.32
N ARG A 132 -4.05 0.15 9.86
CA ARG A 132 -2.91 0.77 10.54
C ARG A 132 -2.22 1.67 9.54
N GLU A 133 -2.03 2.94 9.90
CA GLU A 133 -1.21 3.85 9.09
C GLU A 133 0.21 3.29 8.96
N TYR A 134 0.80 3.42 7.77
CA TYR A 134 2.19 3.04 7.56
C TYR A 134 3.11 3.86 8.45
N PRO A 135 4.02 3.22 9.19
CA PRO A 135 5.02 3.95 9.95
C PRO A 135 5.83 4.77 8.93
N LYS A 136 5.66 6.10 8.93
CA LYS A 136 6.56 6.98 8.19
C LYS A 136 7.96 6.60 8.61
N ALA A 137 8.82 6.24 7.65
CA ALA A 137 10.23 6.02 7.91
C ALA A 137 10.73 7.19 8.78
N PRO A 138 11.41 6.93 9.91
CA PRO A 138 11.88 8.00 10.77
C PRO A 138 12.70 8.95 9.90
N GLY A 139 12.29 10.23 9.85
CA GLY A 139 12.95 11.25 9.05
C GLY A 139 14.39 11.42 9.53
N LYS A 140 15.29 10.59 9.04
CA LYS A 140 16.74 10.69 9.26
C LYS A 140 17.40 10.79 7.91
N LEU A 141 17.30 11.97 7.32
CA LEU A 141 18.21 12.40 6.27
C LEU A 141 18.57 13.86 6.59
N LEU A 142 19.71 13.99 7.27
CA LEU A 142 20.46 15.23 7.54
C LEU A 142 19.81 16.21 8.53
N GLU A 143 19.85 15.88 9.82
CA GLU A 143 19.93 16.93 10.84
C GLU A 143 21.27 17.66 10.63
N VAL A 144 21.23 18.83 9.99
CA VAL A 144 22.34 19.79 10.09
C VAL A 144 22.43 20.15 11.57
N PRO A 145 23.57 19.93 12.26
CA PRO A 145 23.68 20.26 13.66
C PRO A 145 23.34 21.75 13.85
N GLN A 146 22.25 22.03 14.57
CA GLN A 146 21.77 23.39 14.87
C GLN A 146 22.68 24.18 15.80
N SER A 147 23.82 23.62 16.21
CA SER A 147 24.88 24.37 16.84
C SER A 147 26.13 24.29 15.97
N THR A 148 26.48 25.43 15.37
CA THR A 148 27.90 25.72 15.18
C THR A 148 28.53 25.58 16.57
N PRO A 149 29.58 24.76 16.78
CA PRO A 149 30.34 24.89 18.00
C PRO A 149 30.83 26.33 18.00
N ALA A 150 30.39 27.13 18.97
CA ALA A 150 30.98 28.41 19.22
C ALA A 150 32.47 28.14 19.40
N ILE A 151 33.26 28.43 18.37
CA ILE A 151 34.72 28.45 18.46
C ILE A 151 34.98 29.58 19.45
N GLY A 152 34.97 29.21 20.74
CA GLY A 152 35.31 30.09 21.82
C GLY A 152 36.70 30.61 21.49
N THR A 153 36.78 31.92 21.31
CA THR A 153 37.99 32.72 21.23
C THR A 153 38.74 32.62 22.56
N ARG A 154 39.25 31.42 22.88
CA ARG A 154 40.28 31.27 23.89
C ARG A 154 41.59 31.73 23.24
N ALA A 155 42.00 32.94 23.59
CA ALA A 155 43.33 33.43 23.30
C ALA A 155 44.35 32.36 23.73
N MET A 156 45.17 31.88 22.80
CA MET A 156 46.28 30.99 23.11
C MET A 156 47.31 31.76 23.95
N ARG A 157 47.23 31.63 25.28
CA ARG A 157 48.32 32.03 26.18
C ARG A 157 49.50 31.11 25.89
N GLY A 158 50.49 31.59 25.15
CA GLY A 158 51.73 30.86 24.94
C GLY A 158 52.55 31.25 23.71
N PHE A 159 51.94 31.89 22.71
CA PHE A 159 52.68 32.29 21.51
C PHE A 159 53.14 33.75 21.61
N LYS A 160 54.44 33.94 21.87
CA LYS A 160 55.10 35.24 21.70
C LYS A 160 55.08 35.64 20.22
N PRO A 161 54.71 36.88 19.88
CA PRO A 161 54.79 37.35 18.50
C PRO A 161 56.27 37.44 18.07
N LEU A 162 56.59 36.84 16.92
CA LEU A 162 57.86 37.05 16.23
C LEU A 162 57.91 38.51 15.76
N ALA A 163 58.81 39.29 16.35
CA ALA A 163 59.09 40.65 15.93
C ALA A 163 59.47 40.66 14.44
N LYS A 164 58.72 41.43 13.63
CA LYS A 164 59.19 41.85 12.31
C LYS A 164 59.88 43.19 12.47
N ARG A 165 61.12 43.23 11.96
CA ARG A 165 61.90 44.44 11.69
C ARG A 165 61.13 45.40 10.78
#